data_AF-F7UW49-F1
#
_entry.id   AF-F7UW49-F1
#
_cell.length_a   1.000
_cell.length_b   1.000
_cell.length_c   1.000
_cell.angle_alpha   90.00
_cell.angle_beta   90.00
_cell.angle_gamma   90.00
#
_symmetry.space_group_name_H-M   'P 1'
#
loop_
_entity.id
_entity.type
_entity.pdbx_description
1 polymer ?
#
loop_
_entity_poly.entity_id
_entity_poly.type
_entity_poly.pdbx_seq_one_letter_code
_entity_poly.pdbx_strand_id
1 'polypeptide(L)'
;MECSESLVPLDKKTNALSVSSVVNTKAFHDAFEKMPIPKFVAESAYEQTGRILRATSGTNFEYMVAINARTGELVADNLYRSASEKKTSFNDREMWRVQKCPDRVTIVHNHPSSRPPSYRDVYTAAKEEKISASIIVGHDGSLWYISIGDANIAHQLESAYNARKDYYGNFAENKALDMLLKENETHNLFIWRRLR
;
A
#
# COMPACT_ATOMS: atom_id res chain seq x y z
N MET A 1 7.12 29.32 -8.76
CA MET A 1 5.79 28.69 -8.87
C MET A 1 5.42 28.30 -7.45
N GLU A 2 4.59 29.11 -6.79
CA GLU A 2 4.14 28.84 -5.42
C GLU A 2 3.18 27.65 -5.47
N CYS A 3 3.55 26.56 -4.81
CA CYS A 3 2.70 25.39 -4.64
C CYS A 3 2.15 25.48 -3.21
N SER A 4 0.93 26.01 -3.03
CA SER A 4 0.39 26.30 -1.69
C SER A 4 -0.96 25.65 -1.41
N GLU A 5 -1.26 24.49 -1.99
CA GLU A 5 -2.30 23.62 -1.46
C GLU A 5 -1.66 22.39 -0.80
N SER A 6 -1.93 22.22 0.50
CA SER A 6 -1.50 21.06 1.26
C SER A 6 -2.10 19.77 0.69
N LEU A 7 -1.28 18.72 0.56
CA LEU A 7 -1.75 17.39 0.19
C LEU A 7 -2.89 16.90 1.10
N VAL A 8 -2.84 17.20 2.40
CA VAL A 8 -3.90 16.90 3.36
C VAL A 8 -4.15 18.15 4.21
N PRO A 9 -5.35 18.76 4.16
CA PRO A 9 -5.71 19.84 5.07
C PRO A 9 -5.62 19.37 6.52
N LEU A 10 -5.04 20.18 7.40
CA LEU A 10 -4.84 19.81 8.80
C LEU A 10 -6.04 20.25 9.64
N ASP A 11 -6.60 19.32 10.39
CA ASP A 11 -7.69 19.59 11.33
C ASP A 11 -7.16 20.22 12.62
N LYS A 12 -7.92 21.18 13.18
CA LYS A 12 -7.62 21.79 14.48
C LYS A 12 -7.77 20.82 15.65
N LYS A 13 -8.55 19.76 15.48
CA LYS A 13 -8.78 18.71 16.48
C LYS A 13 -8.15 17.42 15.97
N THR A 14 -7.14 16.94 16.68
CA THR A 14 -6.42 15.72 16.31
C THR A 14 -6.66 14.60 17.31
N ASN A 15 -6.56 13.36 16.84
CA ASN A 15 -6.50 12.16 17.67
C ASN A 15 -5.30 11.28 17.27
N ALA A 16 -5.13 10.13 17.90
CA ALA A 16 -3.99 9.23 17.65
C ALA A 16 -3.92 8.66 16.21
N LEU A 17 -4.99 8.82 15.43
CA LEU A 17 -5.12 8.38 14.03
C LEU A 17 -5.18 9.58 13.08
N SER A 18 -4.96 10.81 13.54
CA SER A 18 -4.86 11.97 12.65
C SER A 18 -3.62 11.88 11.77
N VAL A 19 -3.79 12.28 10.50
CA VAL A 19 -2.67 12.35 9.56
C VAL A 19 -1.71 13.46 9.98
N SER A 20 -0.42 13.12 10.03
CA SER A 20 0.66 14.02 10.41
C SER A 20 0.91 15.09 9.34
N SER A 21 1.23 16.31 9.76
CA SER A 21 1.62 17.40 8.85
C SER A 21 2.84 17.10 7.99
N VAL A 22 3.61 16.08 8.37
CA VAL A 22 4.72 15.52 7.59
C VAL A 22 4.32 15.21 6.15
N VAL A 23 3.09 14.76 5.90
CA VAL A 23 2.62 14.40 4.55
C VAL A 23 2.53 15.61 3.60
N ASN A 24 2.55 16.82 4.15
CA ASN A 24 2.55 18.08 3.39
C ASN A 24 3.96 18.61 3.13
N THR A 25 5.00 17.87 3.49
CA THR A 25 6.39 18.30 3.30
C THR A 25 6.92 17.89 1.94
N LYS A 26 7.83 18.69 1.38
CA LYS A 26 8.59 18.31 0.18
C LYS A 26 9.26 16.95 0.34
N ALA A 27 9.81 16.66 1.53
CA ALA A 27 10.46 15.38 1.81
C ALA A 27 9.51 14.18 1.76
N PHE A 28 8.20 14.37 1.93
CA PHE A 28 7.21 13.31 1.73
C PHE A 28 6.94 13.09 0.24
N HIS A 29 6.75 14.18 -0.53
CA HIS A 29 6.64 14.11 -1.99
C HIS A 29 7.88 13.47 -2.63
N ASP A 30 9.08 13.92 -2.26
CA ASP A 30 10.37 13.38 -2.73
C ASP A 30 10.55 11.88 -2.44
N ALA A 31 9.81 11.32 -1.47
CA ALA A 31 9.86 9.89 -1.20
C ALA A 31 9.20 9.06 -2.32
N PHE A 32 8.19 9.60 -3.00
CA PHE A 32 7.57 8.97 -4.17
C PHE A 32 8.51 8.96 -5.38
N GLU A 33 9.29 10.01 -5.59
CA GLU A 33 10.25 10.10 -6.69
C GLU A 33 11.38 9.06 -6.62
N LYS A 34 11.61 8.45 -5.44
CA LYS A 34 12.59 7.37 -5.22
C LYS A 34 12.08 5.98 -5.62
N MET A 35 10.79 5.85 -5.93
CA MET A 35 10.20 4.58 -6.35
C MET A 35 10.74 4.17 -7.74
N PRO A 36 11.00 2.88 -7.98
CA PRO A 36 11.49 2.39 -9.27
C PRO A 36 10.35 2.27 -10.30
N ILE A 37 9.57 3.34 -10.49
CA ILE A 37 8.43 3.45 -11.42
C ILE A 37 8.53 4.76 -12.22
N PRO A 38 7.80 4.91 -13.34
CA PRO A 38 7.82 6.16 -14.10
C PRO A 38 7.38 7.36 -13.25
N LYS A 39 8.03 8.51 -13.41
CA LYS A 39 7.81 9.71 -12.57
C LYS A 39 6.34 10.15 -12.50
N PHE A 40 5.64 10.12 -13.62
CA PHE A 40 4.22 10.51 -13.66
C PHE A 40 3.30 9.46 -12.98
N VAL A 41 3.70 8.18 -12.92
CA VAL A 41 3.00 7.16 -12.12
C VAL A 41 3.25 7.42 -10.62
N ALA A 42 4.48 7.78 -10.24
CA ALA A 42 4.80 8.18 -8.87
C ALA A 42 4.03 9.43 -8.43
N GLU A 43 3.90 10.43 -9.32
CA GLU A 43 3.08 11.63 -9.07
C GLU A 43 1.60 11.27 -8.89
N SER A 44 1.04 10.42 -9.77
CA SER A 44 -0.32 9.92 -9.59
C SER A 44 -0.49 9.19 -8.25
N ALA A 45 0.46 8.33 -7.86
CA ALA A 45 0.42 7.65 -6.56
C ALA A 45 0.45 8.62 -5.36
N TYR A 46 1.21 9.71 -5.48
CA TYR A 46 1.23 10.80 -4.49
C TYR A 46 -0.13 11.50 -4.39
N GLU A 47 -0.73 11.87 -5.52
CA GLU A 47 -2.07 12.47 -5.56
C GLU A 47 -3.15 11.54 -4.98
N GLN A 48 -3.11 10.26 -5.34
CA GLN A 48 -4.05 9.26 -4.80
C GLN A 48 -3.85 9.03 -3.30
N THR A 49 -2.61 9.06 -2.83
CA THR A 49 -2.29 9.05 -1.41
C THR A 49 -2.95 10.23 -0.70
N GLY A 50 -2.88 11.43 -1.27
CA GLY A 50 -3.60 12.60 -0.74
C GLY A 50 -5.11 12.38 -0.63
N ARG A 51 -5.73 11.82 -1.68
CA ARG A 51 -7.18 11.47 -1.65
C ARG A 51 -7.51 10.50 -0.52
N ILE A 52 -6.72 9.44 -0.36
CA ILE A 52 -6.94 8.43 0.70
C ILE A 52 -6.76 9.06 2.08
N LEU A 53 -5.63 9.72 2.33
CA LEU A 53 -5.31 10.28 3.65
C LEU A 53 -6.30 11.37 4.08
N ARG A 54 -6.81 12.18 3.14
CA ARG A 54 -7.91 13.13 3.40
C ARG A 54 -9.18 12.42 3.88
N ALA A 55 -9.52 11.29 3.26
CA ALA A 55 -10.71 10.51 3.60
C ALA A 55 -10.57 9.73 4.92
N THR A 56 -9.33 9.44 5.37
CA THR A 56 -9.08 8.57 6.52
C THR A 56 -8.55 9.29 7.76
N SER A 57 -8.15 10.56 7.67
CA SER A 57 -7.58 11.30 8.81
C SER A 57 -8.49 11.24 10.05
N GLY A 58 -7.91 10.86 11.19
CA GLY A 58 -8.62 10.74 12.45
C GLY A 58 -9.48 9.48 12.59
N THR A 59 -9.42 8.58 11.62
CA THR A 59 -10.20 7.34 11.59
C THR A 59 -9.31 6.10 11.53
N ASN A 60 -9.88 4.94 11.86
CA ASN A 60 -9.22 3.64 11.75
C ASN A 60 -9.55 2.94 10.41
N PHE A 61 -9.97 3.71 9.41
CA PHE A 61 -10.44 3.21 8.13
C PHE A 61 -9.33 3.10 7.11
N GLU A 62 -9.48 2.12 6.23
CA GLU A 62 -8.56 1.88 5.12
C GLU A 62 -9.30 2.00 3.78
N TYR A 63 -8.66 2.69 2.83
CA TYR A 63 -9.09 2.74 1.44
C TYR A 63 -7.93 2.32 0.54
N MET A 64 -8.28 1.84 -0.66
CA MET A 64 -7.31 1.50 -1.68
C MET A 64 -7.72 2.03 -3.06
N VAL A 65 -6.70 2.35 -3.84
CA VAL A 65 -6.83 2.68 -5.26
C VAL A 65 -5.93 1.76 -6.08
N ALA A 66 -6.28 1.59 -7.35
CA ALA A 66 -5.43 1.00 -8.37
C ALA A 66 -5.20 2.04 -9.47
N ILE A 67 -3.94 2.31 -9.78
CA ILE A 67 -3.54 3.14 -10.91
C ILE A 67 -2.85 2.29 -11.97
N ASN A 68 -3.02 2.63 -13.25
CA ASN A 68 -2.35 1.96 -14.35
C ASN A 68 -0.83 2.10 -14.17
N ALA A 69 -0.10 0.98 -14.16
CA ALA A 69 1.33 0.98 -13.85
C ALA A 69 2.21 1.60 -14.95
N ARG A 70 1.66 1.82 -16.15
CA ARG A 70 2.33 2.52 -17.26
C ARG A 70 1.87 3.95 -17.42
N THR A 71 0.60 4.29 -17.23
CA THR A 71 0.06 5.63 -17.54
C THR A 71 -0.20 6.49 -16.30
N GLY A 72 -0.31 5.87 -15.12
CA GLY A 72 -0.70 6.56 -13.88
C GLY A 72 -2.20 6.87 -13.80
N GLU A 73 -3.00 6.51 -14.81
CA GLU A 73 -4.45 6.76 -14.80
C GLU A 73 -5.15 5.91 -13.73
N LEU A 74 -6.15 6.49 -13.08
CA LEU A 74 -6.98 5.76 -12.12
C LEU A 74 -7.75 4.63 -12.81
N VAL A 75 -7.56 3.40 -12.33
CA VAL A 75 -8.25 2.19 -12.84
C VAL A 75 -9.44 1.83 -11.96
N ALA A 76 -9.25 1.85 -10.64
CA ALA A 76 -10.29 1.58 -9.66
C ALA A 76 -9.99 2.28 -8.34
N ASP A 77 -11.04 2.60 -7.58
CA ASP A 77 -10.93 2.99 -6.18
C ASP A 77 -12.15 2.49 -5.40
N ASN A 78 -12.01 2.44 -4.08
CA ASN A 78 -13.12 2.15 -3.18
C ASN A 78 -13.48 3.31 -2.24
N LEU A 79 -13.07 4.55 -2.56
CA LEU A 79 -13.31 5.73 -1.70
C LEU A 79 -14.80 6.04 -1.54
N TYR A 80 -15.63 5.65 -2.51
CA TYR A 80 -17.08 5.86 -2.47
C TYR A 80 -17.84 4.80 -1.65
N ARG A 81 -17.15 3.76 -1.17
CA ARG A 81 -17.76 2.68 -0.39
C ARG A 81 -17.75 3.03 1.09
N SER A 82 -18.69 2.43 1.82
CA SER A 82 -18.65 2.43 3.28
C SER A 82 -17.31 1.87 3.74
N ALA A 83 -16.62 2.66 4.57
CA ALA A 83 -15.32 2.31 5.09
C ALA A 83 -15.38 1.00 5.91
N SER A 84 -14.25 0.29 5.93
CA SER A 84 -14.03 -0.84 6.83
C SER A 84 -12.85 -0.54 7.74
N GLU A 85 -12.96 -0.92 9.01
CA GLU A 85 -11.88 -0.77 9.97
C GLU A 85 -10.76 -1.78 9.73
N LYS A 86 -9.50 -1.30 9.64
CA LYS A 86 -8.27 -2.12 9.56
C LYS A 86 -8.27 -3.19 8.45
N LYS A 87 -9.06 -2.96 7.40
CA LYS A 87 -9.09 -3.82 6.21
C LYS A 87 -9.69 -3.06 5.05
N THR A 88 -9.22 -3.36 3.86
CA THR A 88 -9.78 -2.85 2.62
C THR A 88 -9.62 -3.87 1.50
N SER A 89 -10.54 -3.88 0.54
CA SER A 89 -10.47 -4.74 -0.63
C SER A 89 -11.31 -4.20 -1.78
N PHE A 90 -10.95 -4.61 -3.00
CA PHE A 90 -11.79 -4.43 -4.16
C PHE A 90 -12.94 -5.45 -4.17
N ASN A 91 -14.13 -5.00 -4.58
CA ASN A 91 -15.23 -5.89 -4.94
C ASN A 91 -15.05 -6.43 -6.37
N ASP A 92 -15.96 -7.29 -6.81
CA ASP A 92 -15.88 -7.93 -8.13
C ASP A 92 -15.79 -6.94 -9.29
N ARG A 93 -16.49 -5.80 -9.21
CA ARG A 93 -16.47 -4.77 -10.27
C ARG A 93 -15.14 -4.03 -10.32
N GLU A 94 -14.62 -3.64 -9.16
CA GLU A 94 -13.32 -2.99 -9.01
C GLU A 94 -12.20 -3.93 -9.44
N MET A 95 -12.25 -5.19 -8.99
CA MET A 95 -11.30 -6.23 -9.38
C MET A 95 -11.38 -6.53 -10.88
N TRP A 96 -12.58 -6.57 -11.47
CA TRP A 96 -12.74 -6.73 -12.91
C TRP A 96 -12.02 -5.61 -13.70
N ARG A 97 -12.09 -4.35 -13.23
CA ARG A 97 -11.34 -3.24 -13.86
C ARG A 97 -9.83 -3.44 -13.75
N VAL A 98 -9.35 -3.86 -12.58
CA VAL A 98 -7.93 -4.22 -12.37
C VAL A 98 -7.49 -5.33 -13.34
N GLN A 99 -8.30 -6.39 -13.47
CA GLN A 99 -8.02 -7.52 -14.35
C GLN A 99 -8.05 -7.15 -15.83
N LYS A 100 -8.90 -6.18 -16.22
CA LYS A 100 -8.97 -5.66 -17.59
C LYS A 100 -7.90 -4.62 -17.93
N CYS A 101 -7.17 -4.10 -16.95
CA CYS A 101 -6.06 -3.21 -17.22
C CYS A 101 -4.98 -3.95 -18.04
N PRO A 102 -4.60 -3.45 -19.24
CA PRO A 102 -3.60 -4.10 -20.07
C PRO A 102 -2.20 -4.05 -19.43
N ASP A 103 -1.93 -3.03 -18.63
CA ASP A 103 -0.57 -2.63 -18.25
C ASP A 103 -0.21 -2.97 -16.82
N ARG A 104 -0.99 -3.88 -16.20
CA ARG A 104 -0.97 -4.12 -14.75
C ARG A 104 -1.33 -2.83 -13.99
N VAL A 105 -1.38 -2.92 -12.67
CA VAL A 105 -1.72 -1.79 -11.80
C VAL A 105 -0.70 -1.65 -10.68
N THR A 106 -0.53 -0.44 -10.18
CA THR A 106 0.07 -0.17 -8.87
C THR A 106 -1.06 0.08 -7.89
N ILE A 107 -1.06 -0.66 -6.77
CA ILE A 107 -2.02 -0.46 -5.68
C ILE A 107 -1.48 0.61 -4.73
N VAL A 108 -2.34 1.49 -4.24
CA VAL A 108 -2.01 2.43 -3.16
C VAL A 108 -3.05 2.30 -2.06
N HIS A 109 -2.65 2.09 -0.81
CA HIS A 109 -3.56 2.05 0.34
C HIS A 109 -2.91 2.59 1.62
N ASN A 110 -3.74 2.98 2.59
CA ASN A 110 -3.26 3.52 3.87
C ASN A 110 -3.28 2.47 4.99
N HIS A 111 -2.37 2.64 5.95
CA HIS A 111 -2.40 2.01 7.26
C HIS A 111 -2.57 3.08 8.35
N PRO A 112 -3.75 3.20 9.00
CA PRO A 112 -4.02 4.25 9.99
C PRO A 112 -3.09 4.26 11.19
N SER A 113 -2.60 3.09 11.60
CA SER A 113 -1.62 2.95 12.70
C SER A 113 -0.16 2.96 12.23
N SER A 114 0.10 3.33 10.96
CA SER A 114 1.44 3.42 10.37
C SER A 114 2.29 2.16 10.54
N ARG A 115 1.62 1.00 10.47
CA ARG A 115 2.28 -0.30 10.55
C ARG A 115 2.89 -0.66 9.19
N PRO A 116 3.98 -1.43 9.17
CA PRO A 116 4.52 -1.95 7.92
C PRO A 116 3.48 -2.82 7.18
N PRO A 117 3.72 -3.10 5.89
CA PRO A 117 2.89 -4.00 5.11
C PRO A 117 2.72 -5.35 5.82
N SER A 118 1.50 -5.87 5.78
CA SER A 118 1.07 -7.11 6.41
C SER A 118 1.33 -8.33 5.52
N TYR A 119 1.15 -9.53 6.10
CA TYR A 119 1.14 -10.79 5.35
C TYR A 119 0.22 -10.72 4.14
N ARG A 120 -0.98 -10.13 4.31
CA ARG A 120 -1.99 -10.08 3.24
C ARG A 120 -1.59 -9.13 2.13
N ASP A 121 -0.94 -8.03 2.45
CA ASP A 121 -0.43 -7.09 1.45
C ASP A 121 0.59 -7.78 0.54
N VAL A 122 1.52 -8.54 1.12
CA VAL A 122 2.54 -9.30 0.37
C VAL A 122 1.92 -10.47 -0.38
N TYR A 123 1.05 -11.24 0.27
CA TYR A 123 0.38 -12.39 -0.35
C TYR A 123 -0.46 -11.97 -1.56
N THR A 124 -1.26 -10.90 -1.43
CA THR A 124 -2.06 -10.39 -2.55
C THR A 124 -1.18 -9.83 -3.66
N ALA A 125 -0.14 -9.05 -3.34
CA ALA A 125 0.80 -8.55 -4.34
C ALA A 125 1.55 -9.66 -5.09
N ALA A 126 1.84 -10.78 -4.43
CA ALA A 126 2.47 -11.94 -5.04
C ALA A 126 1.50 -12.79 -5.87
N LYS A 127 0.26 -12.95 -5.40
CA LYS A 127 -0.75 -13.83 -6.01
C LYS A 127 -1.40 -13.22 -7.24
N GLU A 128 -1.65 -11.91 -7.24
CA GLU A 128 -2.36 -11.24 -8.32
C GLU A 128 -1.39 -10.73 -9.38
N GLU A 129 -1.25 -11.44 -10.49
CA GLU A 129 -0.32 -11.09 -11.59
C GLU A 129 -0.53 -9.67 -12.15
N LYS A 130 -1.76 -9.16 -12.05
CA LYS A 130 -2.12 -7.80 -12.46
C LYS A 130 -1.60 -6.73 -11.54
N ILE A 131 -1.13 -7.05 -10.35
CA ILE A 131 -0.45 -6.11 -9.47
C ILE A 131 1.03 -6.08 -9.85
N SER A 132 1.52 -4.90 -10.24
CA SER A 132 2.93 -4.64 -10.51
C SER A 132 3.69 -4.24 -9.26
N ALA A 133 3.05 -3.44 -8.41
CA ALA A 133 3.59 -2.95 -7.16
C ALA A 133 2.44 -2.57 -6.21
N SER A 134 2.77 -2.51 -4.92
CA SER A 134 1.92 -1.97 -3.87
C SER A 134 2.66 -0.87 -3.12
N ILE A 135 1.98 0.25 -2.92
CA ILE A 135 2.43 1.41 -2.16
C ILE A 135 1.56 1.51 -0.91
N ILE A 136 2.19 1.45 0.26
CA ILE A 136 1.50 1.49 1.54
C ILE A 136 1.91 2.76 2.25
N VAL A 137 0.93 3.56 2.69
CA VAL A 137 1.17 4.86 3.35
C VAL A 137 0.63 4.87 4.78
N GLY A 138 1.45 5.25 5.75
CA GLY A 138 1.03 5.47 7.13
C GLY A 138 0.50 6.89 7.36
N HIS A 139 -0.36 7.06 8.35
CA HIS A 139 -0.82 8.40 8.75
C HIS A 139 0.32 9.27 9.34
N ASP A 140 1.43 8.68 9.77
CA ASP A 140 2.64 9.40 10.19
C ASP A 140 3.55 9.83 9.02
N GLY A 141 3.16 9.49 7.79
CA GLY A 141 3.94 9.72 6.58
C GLY A 141 4.95 8.61 6.26
N SER A 142 4.96 7.49 6.99
CA SER A 142 5.70 6.30 6.58
C SER A 142 5.23 5.82 5.21
N LEU A 143 6.17 5.32 4.40
CA LEU A 143 5.90 4.97 3.00
C LEU A 143 6.68 3.73 2.62
N TRP A 144 5.97 2.70 2.17
CA TRP A 144 6.55 1.47 1.67
C TRP A 144 6.23 1.28 0.20
N TYR A 145 7.21 0.75 -0.54
CA TYR A 145 7.07 0.28 -1.90
C TYR A 145 7.43 -1.21 -1.95
N ILE A 146 6.50 -2.03 -2.46
CA ILE A 146 6.67 -3.47 -2.63
C ILE A 146 6.44 -3.80 -4.10
N SER A 147 7.31 -4.61 -4.69
CA SER A 147 7.11 -5.16 -6.04
C SER A 147 7.58 -6.61 -6.06
N ILE A 148 6.65 -7.51 -6.38
CA ILE A 148 6.86 -8.96 -6.37
C ILE A 148 6.64 -9.47 -7.78
N GLY A 149 7.69 -10.05 -8.37
CA GLY A 149 7.65 -10.59 -9.73
C GLY A 149 7.46 -12.12 -9.78
N ASP A 150 7.58 -12.79 -8.63
CA ASP A 150 7.51 -14.25 -8.53
C ASP A 150 6.28 -14.67 -7.73
N ALA A 151 5.32 -15.31 -8.41
CA ALA A 151 4.09 -15.83 -7.80
C ALA A 151 4.37 -16.93 -6.76
N ASN A 152 5.54 -17.59 -6.81
CA ASN A 152 5.94 -18.59 -5.82
C ASN A 152 6.08 -17.99 -4.41
N ILE A 153 6.27 -16.68 -4.28
CA ILE A 153 6.29 -16.00 -2.98
C ILE A 153 4.95 -16.17 -2.24
N ALA A 154 3.82 -16.19 -2.95
CA ALA A 154 2.51 -16.45 -2.34
C ALA A 154 2.44 -17.88 -1.77
N HIS A 155 2.98 -18.86 -2.49
CA HIS A 155 3.06 -20.24 -2.04
C HIS A 155 4.00 -20.43 -0.85
N GLN A 156 5.15 -19.75 -0.84
CA GLN A 156 6.09 -19.76 0.29
C GLN A 156 5.45 -19.19 1.55
N LEU A 157 4.76 -18.04 1.43
CA LEU A 157 4.02 -17.43 2.53
C LEU A 157 2.94 -18.36 3.08
N GLU A 158 2.13 -18.93 2.20
CA GLU A 158 1.04 -19.82 2.58
C GLU A 158 1.56 -21.11 3.24
N SER A 159 2.64 -21.69 2.72
CA SER A 159 3.32 -22.84 3.32
C SER A 159 3.88 -22.50 4.70
N ALA A 160 4.57 -21.36 4.83
CA ALA A 160 5.12 -20.90 6.09
C ALA A 160 4.04 -20.64 7.15
N TYR A 161 2.91 -20.06 6.74
CA TYR A 161 1.72 -19.87 7.58
C TYR A 161 1.12 -21.21 8.01
N ASN A 162 0.84 -22.12 7.06
CA ASN A 162 0.19 -23.40 7.34
C ASN A 162 1.02 -24.29 8.27
N ALA A 163 2.35 -24.28 8.15
CA ALA A 163 3.25 -25.01 9.05
C ALA A 163 3.25 -24.48 10.50
N ARG A 164 2.65 -23.31 10.75
CA ARG A 164 2.78 -22.56 12.01
C ARG A 164 1.45 -22.15 12.64
N LYS A 165 0.35 -22.16 11.88
CA LYS A 165 -0.97 -21.68 12.34
C LYS A 165 -1.45 -22.37 13.61
N ASP A 166 -1.18 -23.67 13.76
CA ASP A 166 -1.61 -24.44 14.94
C ASP A 166 -0.84 -24.06 16.21
N TYR A 167 0.43 -23.64 16.07
CA TYR A 167 1.27 -23.25 17.21
C TYR A 167 1.17 -21.75 17.55
N TYR A 168 1.17 -20.88 16.53
CA TYR A 168 1.22 -19.43 16.71
C TYR A 168 -0.15 -18.75 16.66
N GLY A 169 -1.22 -19.45 16.26
CA GLY A 169 -2.57 -18.88 16.15
C GLY A 169 -2.58 -17.58 15.36
N ASN A 170 -3.11 -16.52 15.97
CA ASN A 170 -3.22 -15.18 15.37
C ASN A 170 -1.88 -14.53 15.01
N PHE A 171 -0.74 -15.03 15.50
CA PHE A 171 0.59 -14.53 15.16
C PHE A 171 1.22 -15.25 13.96
N ALA A 172 0.59 -16.29 13.43
CA ALA A 172 1.18 -17.11 12.37
C ALA A 172 1.43 -16.31 11.07
N GLU A 173 0.51 -15.41 10.68
CA GLU A 173 0.70 -14.52 9.53
C GLU A 173 1.95 -13.63 9.71
N ASN A 174 2.11 -13.01 10.90
CA ASN A 174 3.29 -12.19 11.20
C ASN A 174 4.57 -13.01 11.17
N LYS A 175 4.55 -14.24 11.72
CA LYS A 175 5.72 -15.12 11.71
C LYS A 175 6.11 -15.61 10.32
N ALA A 176 5.13 -15.89 9.46
CA ALA A 176 5.38 -16.24 8.08
C ALA A 176 6.04 -15.08 7.32
N LEU A 177 5.50 -13.86 7.49
CA LEU A 177 6.08 -12.66 6.88
C LEU A 177 7.49 -12.35 7.41
N ASP A 178 7.71 -12.39 8.74
CA ASP A 178 9.02 -12.15 9.35
C ASP A 178 10.10 -13.06 8.76
N MET A 179 9.76 -14.32 8.50
CA MET A 179 10.69 -15.28 7.89
C MET A 179 10.99 -14.94 6.44
N LEU A 180 9.95 -14.67 5.63
CA LEU A 180 10.12 -14.27 4.24
C LEU A 180 10.98 -13.00 4.13
N LEU A 181 10.77 -12.02 5.00
CA LEU A 181 11.54 -10.78 4.98
C LEU A 181 13.03 -11.03 5.29
N LYS A 182 13.34 -11.89 6.26
CA LYS A 182 14.73 -12.31 6.55
C LYS A 182 15.38 -13.03 5.38
N GLU A 183 14.62 -13.90 4.70
CA GLU A 183 15.11 -14.58 3.49
C GLU A 183 15.34 -13.57 2.36
N ASN A 184 14.44 -12.59 2.22
CA ASN A 184 14.55 -11.52 1.23
C ASN A 184 15.77 -10.61 1.45
N GLU A 185 16.14 -10.33 2.70
CA GLU A 185 17.37 -9.57 3.03
C GLU A 185 18.65 -10.25 2.50
N THR A 186 18.64 -11.59 2.41
CA THR A 186 19.80 -12.36 1.96
C THR A 186 19.76 -12.63 0.45
N HIS A 187 18.59 -12.93 -0.09
CA HIS A 187 18.45 -13.45 -1.46
C HIS A 187 17.85 -12.45 -2.46
N ASN A 188 17.38 -11.28 -2.00
CA ASN A 188 16.73 -10.26 -2.83
C ASN A 188 15.59 -10.84 -3.70
N LEU A 189 14.73 -11.67 -3.09
CA LEU A 189 13.60 -12.36 -3.72
C LEU A 189 12.59 -11.39 -4.36
N PHE A 190 12.37 -10.23 -3.74
CA PHE A 190 11.47 -9.17 -4.23
C PHE A 190 11.87 -7.81 -3.68
N ILE A 191 11.31 -6.75 -4.26
CA ILE A 191 11.57 -5.38 -3.80
C ILE A 191 10.73 -5.10 -2.56
N TRP A 192 11.40 -4.81 -1.45
CA TRP A 192 10.79 -4.28 -0.23
C TRP A 192 11.56 -3.02 0.19
N ARG A 193 10.96 -1.84 0.01
CA ARG A 193 11.61 -0.58 0.35
C ARG A 193 10.74 0.21 1.31
N ARG A 194 11.31 0.56 2.46
CA ARG A 194 10.80 1.65 3.30
C ARG A 194 11.45 2.95 2.81
N LEU A 195 10.66 3.82 2.21
CA LEU A 195 11.09 5.09 1.63
C LEU A 195 11.00 6.24 2.66
N ARG A 196 10.21 6.03 3.71
CA ARG A 196 10.06 6.91 4.89
C ARG A 196 9.60 6.14 6.12
#